data_AF-A0AAW5ELH0-F1
#
_entry.id   AF-A0AAW5ELH0-F1
#
_cell.length_a   1.000
_cell.length_b   1.000
_cell.length_c   1.000
_cell.angle_alpha   90.00
_cell.angle_beta   90.00
_cell.angle_gamma   90.00
#
_symmetry.space_group_name_H-M   'P 1'
#
loop_
_entity.id
_entity.type
_entity.pdbx_description
1 polymer ?
#
loop_
_entity_poly.entity_id
_entity_poly.type
_entity_poly.pdbx_seq_one_letter_code
_entity_poly.pdbx_strand_id
1 'polypeptide(L)' 'MFDLLNPDTLSRLWKGLYITLEISIVSIIITSFGGLFLGILMSLKNRYIYILCRFALEFVRVMPLLVWLFMVYFGLSRW' A
#
# COMPACT_ATOMS: atom_id res chain seq x y z
N MET A 1 -4.76 -17.46 -30.40
CA MET A 1 -3.60 -17.72 -29.49
C MET A 1 -2.49 -16.69 -29.67
N PHE A 2 -2.29 -16.11 -30.88
CA PHE A 2 -1.39 -14.97 -31.12
C PHE A 2 -2.03 -13.59 -30.87
N ASP A 3 -3.27 -13.52 -30.37
CA ASP A 3 -3.99 -12.26 -30.11
C ASP A 3 -3.36 -11.36 -29.02
N LEU A 4 -2.45 -11.93 -28.22
CA LEU A 4 -1.64 -11.22 -27.24
C LEU A 4 -0.52 -10.37 -27.88
N LEU A 5 -0.05 -10.77 -29.05
CA LEU A 5 1.01 -10.08 -29.82
C LEU A 5 0.44 -9.04 -30.79
N ASN A 6 -0.89 -8.86 -30.83
CA ASN A 6 -1.48 -7.75 -31.56
C ASN A 6 -0.91 -6.43 -31.00
N PRO A 7 -0.52 -5.48 -31.88
CA PRO A 7 0.10 -4.22 -31.46
C PRO A 7 -0.79 -3.42 -30.51
N ASP A 8 -2.12 -3.50 -30.69
CA ASP A 8 -3.10 -2.85 -29.80
C ASP A 8 -3.14 -3.46 -28.39
N THR A 9 -3.12 -4.80 -28.29
CA THR A 9 -3.09 -5.50 -27.00
C THR A 9 -1.77 -5.22 -26.27
N LEU A 10 -0.65 -5.25 -27.00
CA LEU A 10 0.68 -5.01 -26.46
C LEU A 10 0.79 -3.58 -25.90
N SER A 11 0.28 -2.58 -26.62
CA SER A 11 0.24 -1.18 -26.17
C SER A 11 -0.55 -1.00 -24.87
N ARG A 12 -1.71 -1.66 -24.74
CA ARG A 12 -2.51 -1.64 -23.50
C ARG A 12 -1.77 -2.29 -22.33
N LEU A 13 -1.04 -3.38 -22.59
CA LEU A 13 -0.26 -4.07 -21.56
C LEU A 13 0.88 -3.19 -21.04
N TRP A 14 1.63 -2.55 -21.94
CA TRP A 14 2.68 -1.58 -21.59
C TRP A 14 2.14 -0.41 -20.78
N LYS A 15 0.95 0.09 -21.15
CA LYS A 15 0.28 1.16 -20.39
C LYS A 15 -0.10 0.69 -18.97
N GLY A 16 -0.64 -0.52 -18.83
CA GLY A 16 -0.95 -1.10 -17.52
C GLY A 16 0.29 -1.33 -16.66
N LEU A 17 1.38 -1.80 -17.26
CA LEU A 17 2.68 -1.98 -16.60
C LEU A 17 3.21 -0.65 -16.07
N TYR A 18 3.19 0.39 -16.91
CA TYR A 18 3.64 1.73 -16.54
C TYR A 18 2.90 2.27 -15.31
N ILE A 19 1.57 2.19 -15.33
CA ILE A 19 0.72 2.65 -14.21
C ILE A 19 1.02 1.85 -12.93
N THR A 20 1.17 0.53 -13.05
CA THR A 20 1.46 -0.34 -11.90
C THR A 20 2.83 -0.03 -11.28
N LEU A 21 3.83 0.24 -12.12
CA LEU A 21 5.17 0.63 -11.67
C LEU A 21 5.14 1.98 -10.96
N GLU A 22 4.45 2.96 -11.52
CA GLU A 22 4.29 4.29 -10.92
C GLU A 22 3.68 4.19 -9.51
N ILE A 23 2.53 3.50 -9.38
CA ILE A 23 1.85 3.32 -8.09
C ILE A 23 2.75 2.56 -7.10
N SER A 24 3.45 1.51 -7.55
CA SER A 24 4.31 0.71 -6.68
C SER A 24 5.48 1.53 -6.14
N ILE A 25 6.15 2.31 -6.98
CA ILE A 25 7.29 3.14 -6.57
C ILE A 25 6.85 4.16 -5.51
N VAL A 26 5.76 4.88 -5.75
CA VAL A 26 5.24 5.89 -4.81
C VAL A 26 4.83 5.22 -3.49
N SER A 27 4.12 4.09 -3.56
CA SER A 27 3.69 3.33 -2.38
C SER A 27 4.88 2.84 -1.54
N ILE A 28 5.94 2.34 -2.18
CA ILE A 28 7.14 1.85 -1.49
C ILE A 28 7.85 2.99 -0.77
N ILE A 29 8.01 4.15 -1.40
CA ILE A 29 8.67 5.32 -0.79
C ILE A 29 7.90 5.74 0.48
N ILE A 30 6.59 5.90 0.38
CA ILE A 30 5.74 6.33 1.50
C ILE A 30 5.76 5.28 2.63
N THR A 31 5.57 4.01 2.28
CA THR A 31 5.54 2.90 3.25
C THR A 31 6.88 2.72 3.94
N SER A 32 7.98 2.84 3.20
CA SER A 32 9.33 2.73 3.76
C SER A 32 9.60 3.83 4.78
N PHE A 33 9.26 5.08 4.45
CA PHE A 33 9.47 6.21 5.35
C PHE A 33 8.58 6.11 6.60
N GLY A 34 7.30 5.81 6.44
CA GLY A 34 6.36 5.62 7.56
C GLY A 34 6.70 4.40 8.42
N GLY A 35 7.07 3.28 7.81
CA GLY A 35 7.50 2.06 8.48
C GLY A 35 8.78 2.24 9.28
N LEU A 36 9.77 2.95 8.73
CA LEU A 36 11.00 3.32 9.44
C LEU A 36 10.68 4.20 10.65
N PHE A 37 9.85 5.24 10.49
CA PHE A 37 9.49 6.13 11.58
C PHE A 37 8.80 5.37 12.73
N LEU A 38 7.83 4.53 12.41
CA LEU A 38 7.16 3.67 13.41
C LEU A 38 8.13 2.66 14.05
N GLY A 39 9.06 2.09 13.28
CA GLY A 39 10.09 1.19 13.78
C GLY A 39 11.03 1.87 14.79
N ILE A 40 11.46 3.10 14.50
CA ILE A 40 12.28 3.92 15.41
C ILE A 40 11.47 4.24 16.68
N LEU A 41 10.21 4.62 16.54
CA LEU A 41 9.30 4.93 17.64
C LEU A 41 9.09 3.73 18.58
N MET A 42 9.08 2.50 18.04
CA MET A 42 9.05 1.25 18.82
C MET A 42 10.35 0.95 19.57
N SER A 43 11.50 1.47 19.12
CA SER A 43 12.78 1.29 19.80
C SER A 43 12.92 2.18 21.05
N LEU A 44 12.01 3.14 21.25
CA LEU A 44 12.01 3.96 22.46
C LEU A 44 11.51 3.15 23.65
N LYS A 45 12.20 3.26 24.79
CA LYS A 45 11.93 2.50 26.04
C LYS A 45 10.55 2.75 26.66
N ASN A 46 9.73 3.65 26.09
CA ASN A 46 8.43 3.98 26.62
C ASN A 46 7.40 2.89 26.32
N ARG A 47 6.98 2.18 27.36
CA ARG A 47 6.04 1.05 27.27
C ARG A 47 4.68 1.45 26.68
N TYR A 48 4.22 2.67 26.92
CA TYR A 48 2.95 3.15 26.38
C TYR A 48 3.00 3.31 24.85
N ILE A 49 4.05 3.96 24.35
CA ILE A 49 4.26 4.18 22.91
C ILE A 49 4.43 2.85 22.20
N TYR A 50 5.20 1.93 22.78
CA TYR A 50 5.38 0.58 22.23
C TYR A 50 4.05 -0.17 22.10
N ILE A 51 3.19 -0.14 23.14
CA ILE A 51 1.88 -0.81 23.11
C ILE A 51 0.96 -0.17 22.05
N LEU A 52 0.92 1.16 21.97
CA LEU A 52 0.09 1.87 20.99
C LEU A 52 0.55 1.57 19.55
N CYS A 53 1.85 1.68 19.27
CA CYS A 53 2.42 1.34 17.96
C CYS A 53 2.19 -0.12 17.60
N ARG A 54 2.35 -1.04 18.57
CA ARG A 54 2.11 -2.46 18.36
C ARG A 54 0.66 -2.72 17.99
N PHE A 55 -0.29 -2.15 18.74
CA PHE A 55 -1.71 -2.28 18.46
C PHE A 55 -2.08 -1.72 17.08
N ALA A 56 -1.57 -0.54 16.72
CA ALA A 56 -1.81 0.06 15.41
C ALA A 56 -1.28 -0.81 14.26
N LEU A 57 -0.04 -1.32 14.37
CA LEU A 57 0.54 -2.22 13.36
C LEU A 57 -0.16 -3.57 13.28
N GLU A 58 -0.59 -4.11 14.42
CA GLU A 58 -1.32 -5.37 14.52
C GLU A 58 -2.71 -5.23 13.89
N PHE A 59 -3.41 -4.12 14.11
CA PHE A 59 -4.69 -3.82 13.46
C PHE A 59 -4.56 -3.73 11.94
N VAL A 60 -3.55 -3.02 11.43
CA VAL A 60 -3.30 -2.90 9.99
C VAL A 60 -2.99 -4.26 9.35
N ARG A 61 -2.32 -5.18 10.07
CA ARG A 61 -1.97 -6.52 9.58
C ARG A 61 -3.10 -7.54 9.69
N VAL A 62 -3.97 -7.43 10.70
CA VAL A 62 -5.12 -8.33 10.88
C VAL A 62 -6.17 -8.08 9.80
N MET A 63 -6.37 -6.82 9.42
CA MET A 63 -7.30 -6.48 8.34
C MET A 63 -6.67 -6.72 6.97
N PRO A 64 -7.40 -7.31 5.99
CA PRO A 64 -6.88 -7.48 4.64
C PRO A 64 -6.65 -6.13 3.96
N LEU A 65 -5.61 -6.02 3.13
CA LEU A 65 -5.32 -4.82 2.33
C LEU A 65 -6.53 -4.38 1.47
N LEU A 66 -7.29 -5.35 0.94
CA LEU A 66 -8.49 -5.09 0.16
C LEU A 66 -9.56 -4.34 0.96
N VAL A 67 -9.69 -4.62 2.26
CA VAL A 67 -10.65 -3.92 3.14
C VAL A 67 -10.24 -2.47 3.32
N TRP A 68 -8.95 -2.21 3.52
CA TRP A 68 -8.41 -0.85 3.57
C TRP A 68 -8.65 -0.09 2.27
N LEU A 69 -8.37 -0.72 1.13
CA LEU A 69 -8.60 -0.14 -0.19
C LEU A 69 -10.09 0.18 -0.39
N PHE A 70 -10.98 -0.74 -0.02
CA PHE A 70 -12.43 -0.53 -0.11
C PHE A 70 -12.90 0.60 0.81
N MET A 71 -12.41 0.66 2.05
CA MET A 71 -12.76 1.71 3.01
C MET A 71 -12.32 3.08 2.52
N VAL A 72 -11.10 3.20 1.99
CA VAL A 72 -10.59 4.46 1.42
C VAL A 72 -11.36 4.84 0.16
N TYR A 73 -11.60 3.89 -0.75
CA TYR A 73 -12.26 4.17 -2.02
C TYR A 73 -13.75 4.50 -1.86
N PHE A 74 -14.51 3.71 -1.08
CA PHE A 74 -15.95 3.89 -0.94
C PHE A 74 -16.35 4.73 0.29
N GLY A 75 -15.57 4.68 1.36
CA GLY A 75 -15.85 5.41 2.60
C GLY A 75 -15.50 6.89 2.49
N LEU A 76 -14.34 7.23 1.92
CA LEU A 76 -13.94 8.63 1.74
C LEU A 76 -14.58 9.28 0.50
N SER A 77 -14.98 8.52 -0.52
CA SER A 77 -15.62 9.08 -1.72
C SER A 77 -17.11 9.44 -1.54
N ARG A 78 -17.76 9.01 -0.44
CA ARG A 78 -19.16 9.36 -0.13
C ARG A 78 -19.31 10.59 0.78
N TRP A 79 -18.20 11.20 1.17
CA TRP A 79 -18.12 12.52 1.82
C TRP A 79 -17.52 13.52 0.84
#